data_AF-A0A0D1XMZ6-F1
#
_entry.id   AF-A0A0D1XMZ6-F1
#
_cell.length_a   1.000
_cell.length_b   1.000
_cell.length_c   1.000
_cell.angle_alpha   90.00
_cell.angle_beta   90.00
_cell.angle_gamma   90.00
#
_symmetry.space_group_name_H-M   'P 1'
#
loop_
_entity.id
_entity.type
_entity.pdbx_description
1 polymer ?
#
loop_
_entity_poly.entity_id
_entity_poly.type
_entity_poly.pdbx_seq_one_letter_code
_entity_poly.pdbx_strand_id
1 'polypeptide(L)'
;MATPAAPSKLLLAMAGLNGLLALGHTTKGREQFSHPAIDKLPAVLRGAVKTGWYEGSAFFVIMGILNYKWANTGLVDVFDKSIAGVFVSLLLGAGASYASSGDAGTGVTLAVVALLQGLGAKRAAV
;
A
#
# COMPACT_ATOMS: atom_id res chain seq x y z
N MET A 1 1.32 9.00 35.17
CA MET A 1 1.06 8.22 33.95
C MET A 1 0.42 9.18 32.96
N ALA A 2 1.08 9.49 31.84
CA ALA A 2 0.53 10.43 30.86
C ALA A 2 -0.70 9.81 30.19
N THR A 3 -1.77 10.57 30.04
CA THR A 3 -2.96 10.17 29.29
C THR A 3 -2.53 9.78 27.87
N PRO A 4 -2.96 8.62 27.33
CA PRO A 4 -2.66 8.27 25.95
C PRO A 4 -3.15 9.39 25.03
N ALA A 5 -2.31 9.86 24.12
CA ALA A 5 -2.73 10.79 23.09
C ALA A 5 -3.89 10.17 22.30
N ALA A 6 -4.88 10.98 21.94
CA ALA A 6 -6.01 10.50 21.15
C ALA A 6 -5.51 9.88 19.83
N PRO A 7 -6.09 8.75 19.38
CA PRO A 7 -5.61 8.06 18.19
C PRO A 7 -5.59 8.96 16.94
N SER A 8 -4.56 8.82 16.11
CA SER A 8 -4.47 9.52 14.84
C SER A 8 -5.57 9.04 13.89
N LYS A 9 -6.61 9.87 13.73
CA LYS A 9 -7.74 9.58 12.83
C LYS A 9 -7.29 9.33 11.39
N LEU A 10 -6.25 10.01 10.94
CA LEU A 10 -5.72 9.85 9.59
C LEU A 10 -5.02 8.50 9.41
N LEU A 11 -4.20 8.07 10.37
CA LEU A 11 -3.57 6.75 10.31
C LEU A 11 -4.61 5.63 10.46
N LEU A 12 -5.64 5.83 11.27
CA LEU A 12 -6.76 4.88 11.36
C LEU A 12 -7.51 4.77 10.02
N ALA A 13 -7.76 5.89 9.33
CA ALA A 13 -8.32 5.88 7.99
C ALA A 13 -7.38 5.18 6.99
N MET A 14 -6.07 5.40 7.10
CA MET A 14 -5.08 4.70 6.27
C MET A 14 -5.06 3.19 6.52
N ALA A 15 -5.33 2.73 7.75
CA ALA A 15 -5.47 1.31 8.03
C ALA A 15 -6.61 0.69 7.21
N GLY A 16 -7.78 1.34 7.20
CA GLY A 16 -8.93 0.93 6.39
C GLY A 16 -8.66 1.02 4.90
N LEU A 17 -8.06 2.11 4.41
CA LEU A 17 -7.71 2.29 3.00
C LEU A 17 -6.74 1.22 2.50
N ASN A 18 -5.75 0.83 3.31
CA ASN A 18 -4.85 -0.26 2.97
C ASN A 18 -5.56 -1.62 2.91
N GLY A 19 -6.55 -1.86 3.78
CA GLY A 19 -7.43 -3.03 3.66
C GLY A 19 -8.23 -3.03 2.35
N LEU A 20 -8.79 -1.87 1.97
CA LEU A 20 -9.50 -1.71 0.69
C LEU A 20 -8.56 -1.89 -0.51
N LEU A 21 -7.33 -1.36 -0.44
CA LEU A 21 -6.30 -1.59 -1.47
C LEU A 21 -5.93 -3.06 -1.58
N ALA A 22 -5.80 -3.80 -0.48
CA ALA A 22 -5.52 -5.23 -0.53
C ALA A 22 -6.62 -6.00 -1.29
N LEU A 23 -7.89 -5.68 -1.03
CA LEU A 23 -9.03 -6.27 -1.72
C LEU A 23 -9.07 -5.86 -3.20
N GLY A 24 -8.91 -4.56 -3.48
CA GLY A 24 -8.89 -4.02 -4.84
C GLY A 24 -7.74 -4.59 -5.68
N HIS A 25 -6.54 -4.65 -5.12
CA HIS A 25 -5.35 -5.23 -5.74
C HIS A 25 -5.56 -6.72 -6.05
N THR A 26 -6.12 -7.47 -5.10
CA THR A 26 -6.44 -8.90 -5.32
C THR A 26 -7.45 -9.09 -6.44
N THR A 27 -8.51 -8.28 -6.44
CA THR A 27 -9.59 -8.35 -7.44
C THR A 27 -9.08 -8.00 -8.83
N LYS A 28 -8.32 -6.90 -8.93
CA LYS A 28 -7.69 -6.45 -10.17
C LYS A 28 -6.71 -7.49 -10.73
N GLY A 29 -5.90 -8.11 -9.86
CA GLY A 29 -5.01 -9.20 -10.27
C GLY A 29 -5.78 -10.36 -10.90
N ARG A 30 -6.88 -10.78 -10.28
CA ARG A 30 -7.74 -11.84 -10.85
C ARG A 30 -8.28 -11.46 -12.24
N GLU A 31 -8.70 -10.21 -12.42
CA GLU A 31 -9.17 -9.71 -13.73
C GLU A 31 -8.04 -9.71 -14.75
N GLN A 32 -6.90 -9.12 -14.45
CA GLN A 32 -5.74 -9.08 -15.36
C GLN A 32 -5.24 -10.46 -15.74
N PHE A 33 -5.21 -11.39 -14.79
CA PHE A 33 -4.75 -12.76 -15.01
C PHE A 33 -5.74 -13.63 -15.78
N SER A 34 -6.94 -13.14 -16.04
CA SER A 34 -7.90 -13.77 -16.96
C SER A 34 -7.60 -13.47 -18.43
N HIS A 35 -6.74 -12.48 -18.72
CA HIS A 35 -6.39 -12.14 -20.09
C HIS A 35 -5.57 -13.26 -20.76
N PRO A 36 -5.93 -13.73 -21.97
CA PRO A 36 -5.28 -14.89 -22.61
C PRO A 36 -3.77 -14.75 -22.83
N ALA A 37 -3.25 -13.51 -22.90
CA ALA A 37 -1.80 -13.28 -23.02
C ALA A 37 -1.01 -13.77 -21.80
N ILE A 38 -1.61 -13.78 -20.60
CA ILE A 38 -0.95 -14.26 -19.38
C ILE A 38 -0.71 -15.76 -19.45
N ASP A 39 -1.63 -16.51 -20.08
CA ASP A 39 -1.51 -17.96 -20.20
C ASP A 39 -0.47 -18.39 -21.24
N LYS A 40 -0.09 -17.49 -22.15
CA LYS A 40 0.99 -17.69 -23.13
C LYS A 40 2.39 -17.52 -22.53
N LEU A 41 2.50 -17.03 -21.30
CA LEU A 41 3.79 -16.91 -20.62
C LEU A 41 4.34 -18.30 -20.24
N PRO A 42 5.67 -18.52 -20.31
CA PRO A 42 6.32 -19.67 -19.70
C PRO A 42 5.90 -19.84 -18.24
N ALA A 43 5.74 -21.09 -17.77
CA ALA A 43 5.17 -21.38 -16.46
C ALA A 43 5.85 -20.63 -15.30
N VAL A 44 7.18 -20.52 -15.33
CA VAL A 44 7.95 -19.77 -14.32
C VAL A 44 7.62 -18.28 -14.33
N LEU A 45 7.53 -17.65 -15.52
CA LEU A 45 7.20 -16.23 -15.64
C LEU A 45 5.74 -15.96 -15.26
N ARG A 46 4.83 -16.84 -15.66
CA ARG A 46 3.43 -16.78 -15.26
C ARG A 46 3.28 -16.88 -13.73
N GLY A 47 4.03 -17.80 -13.11
CA GLY A 47 4.08 -17.93 -11.66
C GLY A 47 4.61 -16.66 -11.00
N ALA A 48 5.76 -16.14 -11.45
CA ALA A 48 6.37 -14.93 -10.89
C ALA A 48 5.43 -13.71 -10.94
N VAL A 49 4.76 -13.48 -12.07
CA VAL A 49 3.81 -12.36 -12.22
C VAL A 49 2.59 -12.52 -11.31
N LYS A 50 2.00 -13.72 -11.23
CA LYS A 50 0.82 -13.96 -10.39
C LYS A 50 1.16 -13.91 -8.89
N THR A 51 2.21 -14.62 -8.48
CA THR A 51 2.63 -14.68 -7.09
C THR A 51 3.08 -13.31 -6.58
N GLY A 52 3.97 -12.62 -7.33
CA GLY A 52 4.45 -11.29 -6.93
C GLY A 52 3.33 -10.26 -6.79
N TRP A 53 2.28 -10.38 -7.60
CA TRP A 53 1.08 -9.56 -7.45
C TRP A 53 0.33 -9.85 -6.15
N TYR A 54 0.12 -11.12 -5.80
CA TYR A 54 -0.57 -11.47 -4.55
C TYR A 54 0.28 -11.20 -3.30
N GLU A 55 1.60 -11.24 -3.40
CA GLU A 55 2.50 -10.72 -2.35
C GLU A 55 2.23 -9.22 -2.10
N GLY A 56 2.01 -8.44 -3.17
CA GLY A 56 1.57 -7.04 -3.06
C GLY A 56 0.25 -6.88 -2.29
N SER A 57 -0.71 -7.79 -2.48
CA SER A 57 -1.96 -7.77 -1.71
C SER A 57 -1.72 -8.01 -0.21
N ALA A 58 -0.87 -8.97 0.15
CA ALA A 58 -0.50 -9.22 1.54
C ALA A 58 0.28 -8.03 2.15
N PHE A 59 1.13 -7.39 1.34
CA PHE A 59 1.86 -6.19 1.75
C PHE A 59 0.91 -5.04 2.14
N PHE A 60 -0.16 -4.81 1.39
CA PHE A 60 -1.18 -3.82 1.79
C PHE A 60 -1.86 -4.19 3.11
N VAL A 61 -2.11 -5.47 3.39
CA VAL A 61 -2.65 -5.90 4.70
C VAL A 61 -1.67 -5.57 5.83
N ILE A 62 -0.37 -5.87 5.64
CA ILE A 62 0.69 -5.53 6.60
C ILE A 62 0.70 -4.02 6.87
N MET A 63 0.63 -3.21 5.83
CA MET A 63 0.58 -1.74 5.97
C MET A 63 -0.70 -1.27 6.67
N GLY A 64 -1.83 -1.96 6.47
CA GLY A 64 -3.06 -1.71 7.22
C GLY A 64 -2.89 -1.93 8.73
N ILE A 65 -2.28 -3.06 9.12
CA ILE A 65 -1.98 -3.40 10.51
C ILE A 65 -1.01 -2.39 11.13
N LEU A 66 0.05 -2.02 10.41
CA LEU A 66 1.02 -1.02 10.89
C LEU A 66 0.40 0.36 11.06
N ASN A 67 -0.44 0.81 10.13
CA ASN A 67 -1.17 2.07 10.28
C ASN A 67 -2.13 2.03 11.49
N TYR A 68 -2.75 0.89 11.78
CA TYR A 68 -3.56 0.73 13.00
C TYR A 68 -2.72 0.81 14.27
N LYS A 69 -1.54 0.14 14.31
CA LYS A 69 -0.57 0.29 15.41
C LYS A 69 -0.21 1.77 15.60
N TRP A 70 0.30 2.42 14.55
CA TRP A 70 0.75 3.81 14.59
C TRP A 70 -0.37 4.81 14.87
N ALA A 71 -1.63 4.48 14.55
CA ALA A 71 -2.75 5.31 14.96
C ALA A 71 -2.85 5.43 16.48
N ASN A 72 -2.46 4.40 17.23
CA ASN A 72 -2.53 4.36 18.69
C ASN A 72 -1.20 4.75 19.37
N THR A 73 -0.07 4.54 18.70
CA THR A 73 1.27 4.75 19.29
C THR A 73 1.99 5.99 18.76
N GLY A 74 1.59 6.51 17.60
CA GLY A 74 2.46 7.36 16.77
C GLY A 74 3.57 6.55 16.08
N LEU A 75 4.41 7.25 15.31
CA LEU A 75 5.66 6.73 14.75
C LEU A 75 6.78 7.10 15.71
N VAL A 76 7.23 6.14 16.52
CA VAL A 76 8.00 6.43 17.74
C VAL A 76 9.51 6.37 17.57
N ASP A 77 9.99 5.77 16.48
CA ASP A 77 11.42 5.61 16.22
C ASP A 77 11.78 5.80 14.74
N VAL A 78 13.08 5.65 14.44
CA VAL A 78 13.59 5.77 13.07
C VAL A 78 13.05 4.66 12.17
N PHE A 79 12.76 3.47 12.69
CA PHE A 79 12.29 2.33 11.90
C PHE A 79 10.85 2.54 11.45
N ASP A 80 9.96 3.00 12.34
CA ASP A 80 8.59 3.37 11.98
C ASP A 80 8.59 4.45 10.89
N LYS A 81 9.42 5.50 11.06
CA LYS A 81 9.59 6.59 10.08
C LYS A 81 10.14 6.07 8.75
N SER A 82 11.13 5.18 8.79
CA SER A 82 11.72 4.56 7.59
C SER A 82 10.72 3.66 6.85
N ILE A 83 9.95 2.82 7.55
CA ILE A 83 8.94 1.96 6.92
C ILE A 83 7.87 2.81 6.23
N ALA A 84 7.37 3.85 6.91
CA ALA A 84 6.40 4.77 6.31
C ALA A 84 6.98 5.50 5.08
N GLY A 85 8.25 5.93 5.16
CA GLY A 85 8.96 6.56 4.04
C GLY A 85 9.11 5.63 2.83
N VAL A 86 9.61 4.41 3.05
CA VAL A 86 9.75 3.38 2.01
C VAL A 86 8.40 3.06 1.38
N PHE A 87 7.35 2.96 2.19
CA PHE A 87 6.01 2.70 1.68
C PHE A 87 5.51 3.84 0.77
N VAL A 88 5.68 5.10 1.17
CA VAL A 88 5.34 6.25 0.32
C VAL A 88 6.13 6.22 -1.00
N SER A 89 7.44 5.96 -0.95
CA SER A 89 8.26 5.84 -2.15
C SER A 89 7.81 4.70 -3.06
N LEU A 90 7.44 3.55 -2.49
CA LEU A 90 6.91 2.41 -3.24
C LEU A 90 5.61 2.79 -3.96
N LEU A 91 4.67 3.43 -3.26
CA LEU A 91 3.39 3.83 -3.85
C LEU A 91 3.58 4.82 -5.01
N LEU A 92 4.47 5.81 -4.85
CA LEU A 92 4.77 6.77 -5.91
C LEU A 92 5.48 6.12 -7.09
N GLY A 93 6.48 5.26 -6.85
CA GLY A 93 7.20 4.54 -7.89
C GLY A 93 6.29 3.61 -8.68
N ALA A 94 5.48 2.80 -7.98
CA ALA A 94 4.49 1.95 -8.61
C ALA A 94 3.43 2.77 -9.37
N GLY A 95 2.96 3.88 -8.77
CA GLY A 95 1.98 4.76 -9.41
C GLY A 95 2.50 5.37 -10.72
N ALA A 96 3.75 5.83 -10.74
CA ALA A 96 4.41 6.31 -11.94
C ALA A 96 4.55 5.20 -13.00
N SER A 97 4.92 3.98 -12.58
CA SER A 97 5.01 2.82 -13.47
C SER A 97 3.65 2.51 -14.13
N TYR A 98 2.56 2.45 -13.35
CA TYR A 98 1.22 2.22 -13.89
C TYR A 98 0.78 3.30 -14.87
N ALA A 99 1.00 4.57 -14.53
CA ALA A 99 0.68 5.68 -15.43
C ALA A 99 1.46 5.56 -16.75
N SER A 100 2.75 5.21 -16.68
CA SER A 100 3.59 5.04 -17.87
C SER A 100 3.18 3.85 -18.74
N SER A 101 2.55 2.81 -18.15
CA SER A 101 2.05 1.65 -18.88
C SER A 101 0.60 1.79 -19.37
N GLY A 102 0.01 3.00 -19.27
CA GLY A 102 -1.36 3.27 -19.73
C GLY A 102 -2.46 3.05 -18.69
N ASP A 103 -2.12 2.74 -17.45
CA ASP A 103 -3.05 2.56 -16.33
C ASP A 103 -3.01 3.78 -15.39
N ALA A 104 -3.41 4.94 -15.94
CA ALA A 104 -3.39 6.20 -15.20
C ALA A 104 -4.32 6.17 -13.97
N GLY A 105 -5.43 5.42 -14.03
CA GLY A 105 -6.35 5.27 -12.91
C GLY A 105 -5.66 4.71 -11.66
N THR A 106 -4.92 3.62 -11.81
CA THR A 106 -4.14 3.03 -10.70
C THR A 106 -3.02 3.97 -10.26
N GLY A 107 -2.36 4.62 -11.22
CA GLY A 107 -1.34 5.63 -10.93
C GLY A 107 -1.84 6.73 -10.00
N VAL A 108 -3.00 7.31 -10.31
CA VAL A 108 -3.64 8.34 -9.50
C VAL A 108 -4.06 7.80 -8.13
N THR A 109 -4.66 6.61 -8.06
CA THR A 109 -5.03 5.98 -6.79
C THR A 109 -3.82 5.85 -5.86
N LEU A 110 -2.70 5.31 -6.35
CA LEU A 110 -1.50 5.13 -5.53
C LEU A 110 -0.88 6.47 -5.12
N ALA A 111 -0.89 7.49 -6.00
CA ALA A 111 -0.41 8.82 -5.67
C ALA A 111 -1.23 9.47 -4.54
N VAL A 112 -2.56 9.37 -4.58
CA VAL A 112 -3.44 9.86 -3.51
C VAL A 112 -3.14 9.15 -2.19
N VAL A 113 -3.03 7.82 -2.21
CA VAL A 113 -2.72 7.03 -1.01
C VAL A 113 -1.34 7.41 -0.46
N ALA A 114 -0.35 7.63 -1.32
CA ALA A 114 0.99 8.05 -0.93
C ALA A 114 0.98 9.41 -0.22
N LEU A 115 0.24 10.38 -0.76
CA LEU A 115 0.08 11.70 -0.15
C LEU A 115 -0.57 11.61 1.23
N LEU A 116 -1.65 10.83 1.35
CA LEU A 116 -2.35 10.63 2.63
C LEU A 116 -1.46 9.91 3.65
N GLN A 117 -0.73 8.88 3.23
CA GLN A 117 0.23 8.16 4.08
C GLN A 117 1.34 9.09 4.56
N GLY A 118 1.94 9.87 3.67
CA GLY A 118 3.00 10.83 4.00
C GLY A 118 2.52 11.90 4.97
N LEU A 119 1.30 12.41 4.77
CA LEU A 119 0.68 13.36 5.70
C LEU A 119 0.40 12.74 7.07
N GLY A 120 -0.08 11.49 7.09
CA GLY A 120 -0.31 10.71 8.31
C GLY A 120 0.99 10.50 9.10
N ALA A 121 2.05 10.05 8.43
CA ALA A 121 3.36 9.83 9.02
C ALA A 121 3.96 11.14 9.57
N LYS A 122 3.89 12.24 8.81
CA LYS A 122 4.39 13.55 9.24
C LYS A 122 3.69 14.06 10.51
N ARG A 123 2.38 13.85 10.62
CA ARG A 123 1.57 14.31 11.77
C ARG A 123 1.69 13.44 13.01
N ALA A 124 2.09 12.18 12.84
CA ALA A 124 2.19 11.20 13.91
C ALA A 124 3.64 10.91 14.33
N ALA A 125 4.62 11.56 13.69
CA ALA A 125 6.00 11.55 14.13
C ALA A 125 6.10 12.24 15.50
N VAL A 126 6.57 11.48 16.49
CA VAL A 126 6.96 11.99 17.80
C VAL A 126 8.41 12.46 17.75
#